data_AF-S6A3R6-F1
#
_entry.id   AF-S6A3R6-F1
#
_cell.length_a   1.000
_cell.length_b   1.000
_cell.length_c   1.000
_cell.angle_alpha   90.00
_cell.angle_beta   90.00
_cell.angle_gamma   90.00
#
_symmetry.space_group_name_H-M   'P 1'
#
loop_
_entity.id
_entity.type
_entity.pdbx_description
1 polymer ?
#
loop_
_entity_poly.entity_id
_entity_poly.type
_entity_poly.pdbx_seq_one_letter_code
_entity_poly.pdbx_strand_id
1 'polypeptide(L)'
;MNEEILNSVYNASLEFGENFHKPIIEIIEELYPNISVNEKIFIAAYIEQTRDDIEKYFYDRYDYKNETANKDLYEQGKQWIKETYTWMNRKNTNRAAAQGMYYAWHG
;
A
#
# COMPACT_ATOMS: atom_id res chain seq x y z
N MET A 1 -5.44 1.87 16.01
CA MET A 1 -4.23 2.55 15.49
C MET A 1 -4.63 3.92 14.99
N ASN A 2 -3.74 4.90 15.06
CA ASN A 2 -4.00 6.23 14.52
C ASN A 2 -4.00 6.18 12.98
N GLU A 3 -5.16 6.41 12.36
CA GLU A 3 -5.33 6.36 10.90
C GLU A 3 -4.47 7.38 10.16
N GLU A 4 -4.18 8.53 10.78
CA GLU A 4 -3.30 9.55 10.21
C GLU A 4 -1.88 9.01 10.06
N ILE A 5 -1.38 8.34 11.10
CA ILE A 5 -0.05 7.70 11.09
C ILE A 5 -0.01 6.63 10.00
N LEU A 6 -1.01 5.75 9.95
CA LEU A 6 -1.07 4.69 8.94
C LEU A 6 -1.08 5.26 7.52
N ASN A 7 -1.90 6.28 7.25
CA ASN A 7 -1.97 6.89 5.93
C ASN A 7 -0.67 7.61 5.55
N SER A 8 -0.04 8.30 6.50
CA SER A 8 1.21 9.00 6.26
C SER A 8 2.35 8.03 5.93
N VAL A 9 2.53 7.01 6.78
CA VAL A 9 3.55 5.96 6.60
C VAL A 9 3.31 5.17 5.32
N TYR A 10 2.07 4.74 5.07
CA TYR A 10 1.73 4.03 3.83
C TYR A 10 2.06 4.87 2.59
N ASN A 11 1.63 6.15 2.58
CA ASN A 11 1.90 7.06 1.46
C ASN A 11 3.40 7.24 1.19
N ALA A 12 4.22 7.34 2.24
CA ALA A 12 5.68 7.46 2.16
C ALA A 12 6.33 6.15 1.67
N SER A 13 5.81 5.00 2.12
CA SER A 13 6.32 3.68 1.72
C SER A 13 6.11 3.35 0.22
N LEU A 14 5.17 4.04 -0.45
CA LEU A 14 4.88 3.88 -1.88
C LEU A 14 5.62 4.90 -2.77
N GLU A 15 6.56 5.67 -2.21
CA GLU A 15 7.24 6.73 -2.94
C GLU A 15 8.43 6.21 -3.77
N PHE A 16 8.45 6.60 -5.04
CA PHE A 16 9.64 6.50 -5.90
C PHE A 16 10.42 7.80 -5.79
N GLY A 17 11.17 7.96 -4.69
CA GLY A 17 11.87 9.18 -4.33
C GLY A 17 12.80 8.96 -3.15
N GLU A 18 12.81 9.88 -2.19
CA GLU A 18 13.69 9.81 -1.01
C GLU A 18 13.49 8.53 -0.19
N ASN A 19 12.28 7.98 -0.20
CA ASN A 19 11.91 6.76 0.52
C ASN A 19 12.00 5.48 -0.32
N PHE A 20 12.51 5.56 -1.56
CA PHE A 20 12.57 4.40 -2.44
C PHE A 20 13.54 3.33 -1.86
N HIS A 21 13.05 2.10 -1.70
CA HIS A 21 13.73 0.99 -1.01
C HIS A 21 14.09 1.22 0.46
N LYS A 22 13.58 2.30 1.07
CA LYS A 22 13.81 2.55 2.47
C LYS A 22 12.97 1.59 3.33
N PRO A 23 13.55 0.95 4.37
CA PRO A 23 12.79 0.14 5.32
C PRO A 23 11.66 0.96 5.96
N ILE A 24 10.47 0.36 6.12
CA ILE A 24 9.31 1.09 6.65
C ILE A 24 9.57 1.54 8.10
N ILE A 25 10.34 0.77 8.87
CA ILE A 25 10.73 1.16 10.22
C ILE A 25 11.51 2.48 10.25
N GLU A 26 12.44 2.70 9.29
CA GLU A 26 13.20 3.95 9.20
C GLU A 26 12.30 5.13 8.81
N ILE A 27 11.34 4.92 7.90
CA ILE A 27 10.33 5.92 7.54
C ILE A 27 9.53 6.35 8.78
N ILE A 28 9.12 5.38 9.61
CA ILE A 28 8.35 5.67 10.83
C ILE A 28 9.21 6.42 11.84
N GLU A 29 10.48 6.04 12.00
CA GLU A 29 11.40 6.71 12.93
C GLU A 29 11.60 8.18 12.60
N GLU A 30 11.62 8.54 11.31
CA GLU A 30 11.74 9.92 10.85
C GLU A 30 10.43 10.72 10.97
N LEU A 31 9.31 10.14 10.53
CA LEU A 31 8.01 10.83 10.55
C LEU A 31 7.43 10.97 11.95
N TYR A 32 7.65 9.96 12.80
CA TYR A 32 7.02 9.83 14.12
C TYR A 32 8.06 9.41 15.18
N PRO A 33 9.07 10.25 15.49
CA PRO A 33 10.14 9.88 16.40
C PRO A 33 9.65 9.56 17.82
N ASN A 34 8.54 10.19 18.24
CA ASN A 34 8.03 10.17 19.61
C ASN A 34 7.10 9.00 19.95
N ILE A 35 6.69 8.17 18.98
CA ILE A 35 5.86 6.98 19.29
C ILE A 35 6.74 5.86 19.83
N SER A 36 6.14 4.95 20.61
CA SER A 36 6.90 3.88 21.27
C SER A 36 7.54 2.92 20.26
N VAL A 37 8.70 2.34 20.59
CA VAL A 37 9.40 1.38 19.71
C VAL A 37 8.49 0.20 19.32
N ASN A 38 7.71 -0.34 20.27
CA ASN A 38 6.77 -1.43 19.99
C ASN A 38 5.69 -1.01 19.00
N GLU A 39 5.20 0.23 19.09
CA GLU A 39 4.22 0.77 18.15
C GLU A 39 4.84 0.97 16.75
N LYS A 40 6.08 1.45 16.65
CA LYS A 40 6.80 1.54 15.37
C LYS A 40 6.93 0.18 14.69
N ILE A 41 7.37 -0.84 15.43
CA ILE A 41 7.52 -2.21 14.92
C ILE A 41 6.18 -2.76 14.44
N PHE A 42 5.12 -2.56 15.23
CA PHE A 42 3.78 -3.02 14.86
C PHE A 42 3.27 -2.34 13.58
N ILE A 43 3.42 -1.02 13.48
CA ILE A 43 3.01 -0.26 12.29
C ILE A 43 3.83 -0.71 11.07
N ALA A 44 5.14 -0.88 11.21
CA ALA A 44 6.00 -1.32 10.11
C ALA A 44 5.53 -2.65 9.53
N ALA A 45 5.38 -3.67 10.38
CA ALA A 45 4.92 -4.99 9.96
C ALA A 45 3.51 -4.95 9.35
N TYR A 46 2.61 -4.14 9.90
CA TYR A 46 1.26 -4.01 9.37
C TYR A 46 1.23 -3.34 7.98
N ILE A 47 2.03 -2.30 7.77
CA ILE A 47 2.13 -1.62 6.47
C ILE A 47 2.82 -2.51 5.43
N GLU A 48 3.86 -3.27 5.80
CA GLU A 48 4.51 -4.27 4.94
C GLU A 48 3.49 -5.32 4.48
N GLN A 49 2.78 -5.95 5.41
CA GLN A 49 1.75 -6.94 5.09
C GLN A 49 0.64 -6.36 4.21
N THR A 50 0.20 -5.13 4.50
CA THR A 50 -0.84 -4.46 3.70
C THR A 50 -0.38 -4.29 2.24
N ARG A 51 0.88 -3.91 2.02
CA ARG A 51 1.43 -3.77 0.67
C ARG A 51 1.48 -5.11 -0.05
N ASP A 52 2.02 -6.13 0.60
CA ASP A 52 2.13 -7.48 0.04
C ASP A 52 0.76 -8.05 -0.34
N ASP A 53 -0.25 -7.88 0.52
CA ASP A 53 -1.61 -8.36 0.28
C ASP A 53 -2.25 -7.66 -0.93
N ILE A 54 -2.03 -6.34 -1.07
CA ILE A 54 -2.55 -5.56 -2.20
C ILE A 54 -1.84 -5.96 -3.49
N GLU A 55 -0.52 -6.03 -3.49
CA GLU A 55 0.26 -6.44 -4.66
C GLU A 55 -0.14 -7.86 -5.11
N LYS A 56 -0.26 -8.79 -4.16
CA LYS A 56 -0.73 -10.15 -4.42
C LYS A 56 -2.15 -10.19 -4.98
N TYR A 57 -3.07 -9.37 -4.46
CA TYR A 57 -4.44 -9.30 -4.94
C TYR A 57 -4.50 -9.02 -6.45
N PHE A 58 -3.71 -8.04 -6.91
CA PHE A 58 -3.63 -7.68 -8.33
C PHE A 58 -2.86 -8.72 -9.13
N TYR A 59 -1.71 -9.18 -8.64
CA TYR A 59 -0.86 -10.16 -9.33
C TYR A 59 -1.62 -11.45 -9.65
N ASP A 60 -2.33 -12.02 -8.66
CA ASP A 60 -3.06 -13.28 -8.81
C ASP A 60 -4.27 -13.17 -9.79
N ARG A 61 -4.69 -11.95 -10.16
CA ARG A 61 -5.90 -11.69 -10.96
C ARG A 61 -5.63 -11.00 -12.29
N TYR A 62 -4.40 -10.55 -12.52
CA TYR A 62 -4.04 -9.83 -13.74
C TYR A 62 -4.01 -10.77 -14.95
N ASP A 63 -4.58 -10.33 -16.07
CA ASP A 63 -4.59 -11.08 -17.33
C ASP A 63 -3.86 -10.30 -18.42
N TYR A 64 -2.64 -10.74 -18.78
CA TYR A 64 -1.80 -10.07 -19.77
C TYR A 64 -2.42 -10.00 -21.19
N LYS A 65 -3.48 -10.76 -21.48
CA LYS A 65 -4.16 -10.76 -22.78
C LYS A 65 -5.46 -9.95 -22.78
N ASN A 66 -5.93 -9.48 -21.63
CA ASN A 66 -7.27 -8.93 -21.51
C ASN A 66 -7.28 -7.55 -20.82
N GLU A 67 -7.08 -6.50 -21.62
CA GLU A 67 -7.10 -5.12 -21.13
C GLU A 67 -8.43 -4.71 -20.49
N THR A 68 -9.57 -5.23 -20.99
CA THR A 68 -10.88 -4.92 -20.42
C THR A 68 -11.01 -5.50 -19.02
N ALA A 69 -10.66 -6.77 -18.83
CA ALA A 69 -10.66 -7.40 -17.51
C ALA A 69 -9.73 -6.67 -16.53
N ASN A 70 -8.57 -6.19 -17.00
CA ASN A 70 -7.63 -5.44 -16.18
C ASN A 70 -8.15 -4.04 -15.77
N LYS A 71 -8.96 -3.38 -16.60
CA LYS A 71 -9.66 -2.14 -16.22
C LYS A 71 -10.69 -2.40 -15.14
N ASP A 72 -11.45 -3.48 -15.27
CA ASP A 72 -12.43 -3.89 -14.25
C ASP A 72 -11.74 -4.31 -12.94
N LEU A 73 -10.60 -5.00 -13.03
CA LEU A 73 -9.77 -5.38 -11.90
C LEU A 73 -9.28 -4.14 -11.12
N TYR A 74 -8.90 -3.07 -11.80
CA TYR A 74 -8.50 -1.82 -11.14
C TYR A 74 -9.63 -1.23 -10.29
N GLU A 75 -10.86 -1.18 -10.81
CA GLU A 75 -12.02 -0.69 -10.07
C GLU A 75 -12.40 -1.63 -8.91
N GLN A 76 -12.40 -2.94 -9.15
CA GLN A 76 -12.65 -3.95 -8.11
C GLN A 76 -11.61 -3.91 -7.00
N GLY A 77 -10.33 -3.77 -7.36
CA GLY A 77 -9.23 -3.67 -6.41
C GLY A 77 -9.35 -2.41 -5.53
N LYS A 78 -9.72 -1.26 -6.10
CA LYS A 78 -10.01 -0.07 -5.29
C LYS A 78 -11.15 -0.29 -4.31
N GLN A 79 -12.21 -1.00 -4.71
CA GLN A 79 -13.33 -1.30 -3.82
C GLN A 79 -12.91 -2.25 -2.70
N TRP A 80 -12.21 -3.34 -3.06
CA TRP A 80 -11.68 -4.31 -2.11
C TRP A 80 -10.72 -3.67 -1.09
N ILE A 81 -9.82 -2.76 -1.53
CA ILE A 81 -8.92 -2.02 -0.63
C ILE A 81 -9.72 -1.19 0.38
N LYS A 82 -10.75 -0.46 -0.06
CA LYS A 82 -11.57 0.37 0.84
C LYS A 82 -12.32 -0.45 1.87
N GLU A 83 -12.82 -1.63 1.47
CA GLU A 83 -13.55 -2.54 2.35
C GLU A 83 -12.62 -3.25 3.35
N THR A 84 -11.43 -3.64 2.90
CA THR A 84 -10.45 -4.39 3.70
C THR A 84 -9.67 -3.46 4.66
N TYR A 85 -9.28 -2.28 4.17
CA TYR A 85 -8.46 -1.31 4.89
C TYR A 85 -9.23 -0.01 5.10
N THR A 86 -10.21 -0.03 6.01
CA THR A 86 -11.13 1.11 6.24
C THR A 86 -10.43 2.40 6.68
N TRP A 87 -9.21 2.29 7.23
CA TRP A 87 -8.37 3.41 7.60
C TRP A 87 -7.76 4.12 6.37
N MET A 88 -7.66 3.46 5.22
CA MET A 88 -6.95 3.97 4.05
C MET A 88 -7.78 5.06 3.36
N ASN A 89 -7.21 6.25 3.24
CA ASN A 89 -7.88 7.36 2.58
C ASN A 89 -7.91 7.19 1.05
N ARG A 90 -8.78 7.96 0.38
CA ARG A 90 -8.97 7.90 -1.07
C ARG A 90 -7.68 8.03 -1.88
N LYS A 91 -6.75 8.89 -1.45
CA LYS A 91 -5.46 9.11 -2.12
C LYS A 91 -4.64 7.82 -2.09
N ASN A 92 -4.50 7.22 -0.92
CA ASN A 92 -3.74 5.99 -0.74
C ASN A 92 -4.40 4.80 -1.41
N THR A 93 -5.73 4.69 -1.40
CA THR A 93 -6.43 3.64 -2.15
C THR A 93 -6.11 3.71 -3.65
N ASN A 94 -6.15 4.91 -4.23
CA ASN A 94 -5.85 5.08 -5.65
C ASN A 94 -4.37 4.77 -5.96
N ARG A 95 -3.44 5.23 -5.12
CA ARG A 95 -2.00 4.95 -5.29
C ARG A 95 -1.71 3.45 -5.15
N ALA A 96 -2.27 2.80 -4.14
CA ALA A 96 -2.13 1.37 -3.90
C ALA A 96 -2.63 0.54 -5.08
N ALA A 97 -3.83 0.85 -5.60
CA ALA A 97 -4.36 0.16 -6.77
C ALA A 97 -3.51 0.38 -8.02
N ALA A 98 -3.03 1.62 -8.24
CA ALA A 98 -2.22 1.94 -9.40
C ALA A 98 -0.85 1.20 -9.36
N GLN A 99 -0.23 1.15 -8.19
CA GLN A 99 1.04 0.46 -7.99
C GLN A 99 0.89 -1.06 -8.05
N GLY A 100 -0.18 -1.62 -7.49
CA GLY A 100 -0.50 -3.04 -7.62
C GLY A 100 -0.69 -3.46 -9.08
N MET A 101 -1.44 -2.67 -9.87
CA MET A 101 -1.57 -2.90 -11.31
C MET A 101 -0.24 -2.77 -12.06
N TYR A 102 0.59 -1.79 -11.69
CA TYR A 102 1.91 -1.58 -12.29
C TYR A 102 2.82 -2.80 -12.06
N TYR A 103 2.91 -3.29 -10.82
CA TYR A 103 3.72 -4.47 -10.52
C TYR A 103 3.13 -5.75 -11.11
N ALA A 104 1.81 -5.91 -11.16
CA ALA A 104 1.20 -7.05 -11.84
C ALA A 104 1.46 -7.07 -13.35
N TRP A 105 1.64 -5.90 -13.98
CA TRP A 105 1.99 -5.81 -15.40
C TRP A 105 3.48 -6.05 -15.67
N HIS A 106 4.37 -5.62 -14.78
CA HIS A 106 5.83 -5.68 -14.97
C HIS A 106 6.53 -6.86 -14.28
N GLY A 107 5.86 -7.54 -13.35
CA GLY A 107 6.38 -8.67 -12.58
C GLY A 107 6.22 -10.03 -13.26
#